data_AF-A0A2N3E2K9-F1
#
_entry.id   AF-A0A2N3E2K9-F1
#
_cell.length_a   1.000
_cell.length_b   1.000
_cell.length_c   1.000
_cell.angle_alpha   90.00
_cell.angle_beta   90.00
_cell.angle_gamma   90.00
#
_symmetry.space_group_name_H-M   'P 1'
#
loop_
_entity.id
_entity.type
_entity.pdbx_description
1 polymer ?
#
loop_
_entity_poly.entity_id
_entity_poly.type
_entity_poly.pdbx_seq_one_letter_code
_entity_poly.pdbx_strand_id
1 'polypeptide(L)'
;GLDPMDMLVLPRVLALVVTLPLLTFIADIMGLIGGAFVVQVMLNMSPGVYIARVQEAAGLWTFGVGLVKAPFMAAMIGLVGCRAGLAVTGSAESVGAMTTRSVVRSIFLVIILDALFAIFFTSMGI
;
A
#
# COMPACT_ATOMS: atom_id res chain seq x y z
N GLY A 1 -26.77 -7.51 21.51
CA GLY A 1 -25.70 -6.50 21.60
C GLY A 1 -25.03 -6.45 20.26
N LEU A 2 -24.80 -5.27 19.69
CA LEU A 2 -24.15 -5.13 18.39
C LEU A 2 -22.65 -5.40 18.55
N ASP A 3 -22.09 -6.22 17.66
CA ASP A 3 -20.67 -6.54 17.70
C ASP A 3 -19.84 -5.30 17.36
N PRO A 4 -18.87 -4.89 18.21
CA PRO A 4 -17.99 -3.74 17.96
C PRO A 4 -17.20 -3.88 16.66
N MET A 5 -17.00 -5.11 16.18
CA MET A 5 -16.32 -5.41 14.92
C MET A 5 -17.07 -4.81 13.72
N ASP A 6 -18.39 -4.99 13.65
CA ASP A 6 -19.18 -4.56 12.50
C ASP A 6 -19.48 -3.05 12.53
N MET A 7 -19.63 -2.47 13.73
CA MET A 7 -19.96 -1.04 13.84
C MET A 7 -18.74 -0.11 13.83
N LEU A 8 -17.57 -0.53 14.32
CA LEU A 8 -16.38 0.33 14.37
C LEU A 8 -15.33 -0.04 13.33
N VAL A 9 -15.07 -1.34 13.10
CA VAL A 9 -13.94 -1.78 12.28
C VAL A 9 -14.32 -1.75 10.80
N LEU A 10 -15.48 -2.30 10.45
CA LEU A 10 -15.95 -2.37 9.07
C LEU A 10 -15.96 -1.00 8.34
N PRO A 11 -16.56 0.09 8.88
CA PRO A 11 -16.55 1.38 8.19
C PRO A 11 -15.15 1.98 8.05
N ARG A 12 -14.26 1.77 9.04
CA ARG A 12 -12.87 2.25 8.99
C ARG A 12 -12.05 1.52 7.94
N VAL A 13 -12.20 0.20 7.86
CA VAL A 13 -11.52 -0.62 6.86
C VAL A 13 -12.00 -0.27 5.46
N LEU A 14 -13.32 -0.12 5.26
CA LEU A 14 -13.87 0.30 3.97
C LEU A 14 -13.35 1.68 3.53
N ALA A 15 -13.28 2.65 4.43
CA ALA A 15 -12.70 3.95 4.13
C ALA A 15 -11.21 3.82 3.72
N LEU A 16 -10.46 2.95 4.39
CA LEU A 16 -9.05 2.72 4.10
C LEU A 16 -8.86 1.99 2.75
N VAL A 17 -9.74 1.05 2.41
CA VAL A 17 -9.78 0.33 1.13
C VAL A 17 -10.02 1.25 -0.06
N VAL A 18 -10.82 2.30 0.11
CA VAL A 18 -11.07 3.30 -0.95
C VAL A 18 -9.95 4.34 -1.03
N THR A 19 -9.44 4.80 0.11
CA THR A 19 -8.45 5.87 0.16
C THR A 19 -7.04 5.42 -0.22
N LEU A 20 -6.65 4.18 0.09
CA LEU A 20 -5.30 3.71 -0.25
C LEU A 20 -5.02 3.63 -1.76
N PRO A 21 -5.92 3.10 -2.61
CA PRO A 21 -5.72 3.12 -4.07
C PRO A 21 -5.53 4.54 -4.62
N LEU A 22 -6.28 5.53 -4.09
CA LEU A 22 -6.13 6.94 -4.47
C LEU A 22 -4.76 7.49 -4.04
N LEU A 23 -4.31 7.16 -2.83
CA LEU A 23 -2.97 7.56 -2.35
C LEU A 23 -1.86 6.90 -3.15
N THR A 24 -2.00 5.61 -3.51
CA THR A 24 -1.04 4.90 -4.36
C THR A 24 -0.94 5.56 -5.73
N PHE A 25 -2.06 5.92 -6.35
CA PHE A 25 -2.04 6.62 -7.65
C PHE A 25 -1.28 7.95 -7.59
N ILE A 26 -1.51 8.74 -6.54
CA ILE A 26 -0.77 10.00 -6.33
C ILE A 26 0.72 9.73 -6.09
N ALA A 27 1.05 8.72 -5.29
CA ALA A 27 2.43 8.32 -5.03
C ALA A 27 3.17 7.90 -6.30
N ASP A 28 2.50 7.15 -7.19
CA ASP A 28 3.06 6.72 -8.47
C ASP A 28 3.35 7.92 -9.38
N ILE A 29 2.42 8.87 -9.50
CA ILE A 29 2.63 10.11 -10.28
C ILE A 29 3.82 10.90 -9.73
N MET A 30 3.87 11.09 -8.41
CA MET A 30 4.96 11.82 -7.76
C MET A 30 6.30 11.08 -7.93
N GLY A 31 6.29 9.74 -7.91
CA GLY A 31 7.44 8.90 -8.18
C GLY A 31 7.96 9.06 -9.61
N LEU A 32 7.07 9.09 -10.60
CA LEU A 32 7.43 9.33 -12.01
C LEU A 32 8.02 10.72 -12.22
N ILE A 33 7.43 11.75 -11.62
CA ILE A 33 7.96 13.13 -11.70
C ILE A 33 9.33 13.22 -11.03
N GLY A 34 9.50 12.64 -9.84
CA GLY A 34 10.77 12.61 -9.13
C GLY A 34 11.84 11.84 -9.92
N GLY A 35 11.48 10.70 -10.52
CA GLY A 35 12.35 9.92 -11.38
C GLY A 35 12.79 10.70 -12.63
N ALA A 36 11.86 11.39 -13.29
CA ALA A 36 12.16 12.25 -14.43
C ALA A 36 13.14 13.37 -14.05
N PHE A 37 12.94 14.01 -12.90
CA PHE A 37 13.82 15.08 -12.42
C PHE A 37 15.25 14.58 -12.16
N VAL A 38 15.40 13.45 -11.45
CA VAL A 38 16.71 12.86 -11.16
C VAL A 38 17.44 12.44 -12.43
N VAL A 39 16.74 11.79 -13.37
CA VAL A 39 17.33 11.35 -14.63
C VAL A 39 17.77 12.53 -15.50
N GLN A 40 17.00 13.62 -15.51
CA GLN A 40 17.37 14.83 -16.25
C GLN A 40 18.62 15.50 -15.65
N VAL A 41 18.70 15.61 -14.33
CA VAL A 41 19.83 16.29 -13.64
C VAL A 41 21.10 15.44 -13.65
N MET A 42 20.99 14.13 -13.39
CA MET A 42 22.16 13.28 -13.21
C MET A 42 22.63 12.61 -14.51
N LEU A 43 21.71 12.23 -15.42
CA LEU A 43 22.05 11.52 -16.65
C LEU A 43 21.95 12.38 -17.92
N ASN A 44 21.54 13.66 -17.82
CA ASN A 44 21.32 14.56 -18.96
C ASN A 44 20.43 13.95 -20.06
N MET A 45 19.54 13.04 -19.69
CA MET A 45 18.64 12.36 -20.62
C MET A 45 17.42 13.25 -20.90
N SER A 46 16.98 13.29 -22.17
CA SER A 46 15.81 14.08 -22.54
C SER A 46 14.52 13.46 -21.99
N PRO A 47 13.51 14.28 -21.60
CA PRO A 47 12.23 13.78 -21.09
C PRO A 47 11.52 12.81 -22.05
N GLY A 48 11.69 12.97 -23.36
CA GLY A 48 11.13 12.08 -24.37
C GLY A 48 11.69 10.66 -24.30
N VAL A 49 13.00 10.51 -24.05
CA VAL A 49 13.64 9.20 -23.87
C VAL A 49 13.19 8.56 -22.56
N TYR A 50 13.06 9.35 -21.49
CA TYR A 50 12.56 8.85 -20.21
C TYR A 50 11.15 8.25 -20.35
N ILE A 51 10.22 8.96 -20.98
CA ILE A 51 8.84 8.48 -21.19
C ILE A 51 8.82 7.19 -22.01
N ALA A 52 9.61 7.11 -23.09
CA ALA A 52 9.70 5.91 -23.92
C ALA A 52 10.19 4.69 -23.10
N ARG A 53 11.20 4.88 -22.24
CA ARG A 53 11.72 3.81 -21.37
C ARG A 53 10.74 3.39 -20.28
N VAL A 54 10.02 4.35 -19.70
CA VAL A 54 8.97 4.05 -18.72
C VAL A 54 7.83 3.27 -19.37
N GLN A 55 7.39 3.63 -20.58
CA GLN A 55 6.35 2.88 -21.30
C GLN A 55 6.79 1.47 -21.68
N GLU A 56 8.07 1.28 -22.01
CA GLU A 56 8.65 -0.02 -22.34
C GLU A 56 8.81 -0.93 -21.10
N ALA A 57 9.12 -0.34 -19.93
CA ALA A 57 9.32 -1.07 -18.68
C ALA A 57 8.03 -1.27 -17.87
N ALA A 58 7.10 -0.32 -17.92
CA ALA A 58 5.86 -0.30 -17.14
C ALA A 58 4.66 -0.20 -18.08
N GLY A 59 4.18 -1.36 -18.54
CA GLY A 59 2.94 -1.45 -19.30
C GLY A 59 1.71 -1.16 -18.43
N LEU A 60 0.57 -0.93 -19.09
CA LEU A 60 -0.73 -0.75 -18.42
C LEU A 60 -1.09 -1.90 -17.46
N TRP A 61 -0.55 -3.09 -17.73
CA TRP A 61 -0.77 -4.27 -16.89
C TRP A 61 -0.11 -4.14 -15.51
N THR A 62 1.13 -3.65 -15.43
CA THR A 62 1.85 -3.44 -14.17
C THR A 62 1.08 -2.48 -13.26
N PHE A 63 0.47 -1.45 -13.85
CA PHE A 63 -0.39 -0.51 -13.14
C PHE A 63 -1.68 -1.17 -12.64
N GLY A 64 -2.36 -1.96 -13.49
CA GLY A 64 -3.57 -2.70 -13.10
C GLY A 64 -3.32 -3.69 -11.96
N VAL A 65 -2.19 -4.38 -11.98
CA VAL A 65 -1.76 -5.28 -10.90
C VAL A 65 -1.56 -4.52 -9.59
N GLY A 66 -0.86 -3.38 -9.62
CA GLY A 66 -0.68 -2.54 -8.44
C GLY A 66 -2.01 -2.05 -7.84
N LEU A 67 -2.93 -1.60 -8.70
CA LEU A 67 -4.24 -1.11 -8.28
C LEU A 67 -5.12 -2.21 -7.68
N VAL A 68 -5.03 -3.44 -8.19
CA VAL A 68 -5.74 -4.60 -7.64
C VAL A 68 -5.17 -5.01 -6.28
N LYS A 69 -3.85 -4.92 -6.07
CA LYS A 69 -3.22 -5.25 -4.77
C LYS A 69 -3.55 -4.25 -3.66
N ALA A 70 -3.63 -2.97 -4.00
CA ALA A 70 -3.87 -1.87 -3.05
C ALA A 70 -5.05 -2.10 -2.07
N PRO A 71 -6.26 -2.50 -2.50
CA PRO A 71 -7.38 -2.75 -1.59
C PRO A 71 -7.15 -3.94 -0.64
N PHE A 72 -6.42 -4.98 -1.05
CA PHE A 72 -6.11 -6.11 -0.16
C PHE A 72 -5.11 -5.71 0.93
N MET A 73 -4.08 -4.94 0.56
CA MET A 73 -3.14 -4.36 1.52
C MET A 73 -3.86 -3.43 2.49
N ALA A 74 -4.78 -2.61 1.97
CA ALA A 74 -5.59 -1.72 2.78
C ALA A 74 -6.45 -2.44 3.80
N ALA A 75 -7.13 -3.50 3.37
CA ALA A 75 -7.95 -4.32 4.26
C ALA A 75 -7.12 -4.89 5.40
N MET A 76 -5.95 -5.45 5.09
CA MET A 76 -5.01 -6.00 6.08
C MET A 76 -4.51 -4.96 7.08
N ILE A 77 -4.07 -3.79 6.60
CA ILE A 77 -3.59 -2.70 7.46
C ILE A 77 -4.73 -2.24 8.40
N GLY A 78 -5.92 -2.04 7.85
CA GLY A 78 -7.09 -1.61 8.63
C GLY A 78 -7.50 -2.62 9.70
N LEU A 79 -7.53 -3.92 9.37
CA LEU A 79 -7.86 -5.00 10.31
C LEU A 79 -6.84 -5.11 11.44
N VAL A 80 -5.54 -5.11 11.12
CA VAL A 80 -4.48 -5.22 12.13
C VAL A 80 -4.47 -3.98 13.04
N GLY A 81 -4.61 -2.79 12.46
CA GLY A 81 -4.68 -1.52 13.19
C GLY A 81 -5.88 -1.45 14.14
N CYS A 82 -7.07 -1.81 13.65
CA CYS A 82 -8.27 -1.82 14.49
C CYS A 82 -8.19 -2.87 15.60
N ARG A 83 -7.64 -4.06 15.30
CA ARG A 83 -7.45 -5.11 16.32
C ARG A 83 -6.47 -4.67 17.40
N ALA A 84 -5.37 -4.00 17.03
CA ALA A 84 -4.42 -3.48 18.00
C ALA A 84 -5.02 -2.36 18.87
N GLY A 85 -5.82 -1.46 18.27
CA GLY A 85 -6.52 -0.39 19.00
C GLY A 85 -7.58 -0.91 19.97
N LEU A 86 -8.31 -1.96 19.60
CA LEU A 86 -9.31 -2.59 20.48
C LEU A 86 -8.68 -3.40 21.63
N ALA A 87 -7.41 -3.78 21.50
CA ALA A 87 -6.68 -4.57 22.50
C ALA A 87 -5.84 -3.71 23.47
N VAL A 88 -5.96 -2.39 23.42
CA VAL A 88 -5.31 -1.47 24.36
C VAL A 88 -5.94 -1.61 25.75
N THR A 89 -5.11 -1.78 26.77
CA THR A 89 -5.50 -1.64 28.17
C THR A 89 -5.22 -0.22 28.67
N GLY A 90 -5.99 0.28 29.64
CA GLY A 90 -6.19 1.72 29.95
C GLY A 90 -5.00 2.57 30.39
N SER A 91 -3.75 2.20 30.08
CA SER A 91 -2.56 3.03 30.28
C SER A 91 -2.06 3.61 28.95
N ALA A 92 -1.53 4.84 29.00
CA ALA A 92 -0.90 5.48 27.85
C ALA A 92 0.32 4.67 27.33
N GLU A 93 1.03 3.99 28.23
CA GLU A 93 2.14 3.10 27.89
C GLU A 93 1.68 1.90 27.05
N SER A 94 0.52 1.30 27.38
CA SER A 94 -0.07 0.23 26.58
C SER A 94 -0.47 0.70 25.18
N VAL A 95 -0.90 1.95 25.02
CA VAL A 95 -1.24 2.52 23.70
C VAL A 95 -0.01 2.56 22.80
N GLY A 96 1.11 3.07 23.30
CA GLY A 96 2.37 3.14 22.55
C GLY A 96 2.91 1.76 22.18
N ALA A 97 2.90 0.84 23.13
CA ALA A 97 3.35 -0.55 22.91
C ALA A 97 2.50 -1.27 21.85
N MET A 98 1.17 -1.16 21.95
CA MET A 98 0.25 -1.79 20.99
C MET A 98 0.33 -1.14 19.61
N THR A 99 0.53 0.19 19.53
CA THR A 99 0.72 0.90 18.25
C THR A 99 1.99 0.42 17.54
N THR A 100 3.12 0.34 18.25
CA THR A 100 4.39 -0.13 17.68
C THR A 100 4.28 -1.57 17.20
N ARG A 101 3.68 -2.45 18.03
CA ARG A 101 3.45 -3.85 17.66
C ARG A 101 2.49 -3.98 16.47
N SER A 102 1.50 -3.09 16.37
CA SER A 102 0.59 -3.02 15.22
C SER A 102 1.34 -2.71 13.94
N VAL A 103 2.17 -1.66 13.95
CA VAL A 103 2.91 -1.22 12.76
C VAL A 103 3.84 -2.34 12.26
N VAL A 104 4.61 -2.95 13.15
CA VAL A 104 5.53 -4.04 12.79
C VAL A 104 4.77 -5.23 12.20
N ARG A 105 3.65 -5.63 12.82
CA ARG A 105 2.81 -6.72 12.31
C ARG A 105 2.17 -6.40 10.97
N SER A 106 1.64 -5.20 10.81
CA SER A 106 1.04 -4.75 9.55
C SER A 106 2.06 -4.77 8.43
N ILE A 107 3.26 -4.19 8.63
CA ILE A 107 4.31 -4.17 7.60
C ILE A 107 4.73 -5.59 7.22
N PHE A 108 4.97 -6.46 8.20
CA PHE A 108 5.38 -7.84 7.94
C PHE A 108 4.32 -8.61 7.13
N LEU A 109 3.04 -8.46 7.50
CA LEU A 109 1.92 -9.08 6.81
C LEU A 109 1.73 -8.54 5.40
N VAL A 110 1.91 -7.24 5.19
CA VAL A 110 1.84 -6.60 3.87
C VAL A 110 2.97 -7.11 2.96
N ILE A 111 4.20 -7.23 3.48
CA ILE A 111 5.34 -7.74 2.71
C ILE A 111 5.09 -9.20 2.26
N ILE A 112 4.62 -10.06 3.16
CA ILE A 112 4.30 -11.45 2.81
C ILE A 112 3.18 -11.50 1.76
N LEU A 113 2.12 -10.72 1.95
CA LEU A 113 1.01 -10.67 1.02
C LEU A 113 1.47 -10.17 -0.36
N ASP A 114 2.32 -9.15 -0.41
CA ASP A 114 2.88 -8.65 -1.67
C ASP A 114 3.74 -9.69 -2.37
N ALA A 115 4.59 -10.41 -1.63
CA ALA A 115 5.41 -11.48 -2.18
C ALA A 115 4.57 -12.61 -2.77
N LEU A 116 3.48 -12.99 -2.09
CA LEU A 116 2.52 -13.98 -2.60
C LEU A 116 1.88 -13.49 -3.90
N PHE A 117 1.42 -12.24 -3.94
CA PHE A 117 0.88 -11.67 -5.17
C PHE A 117 1.94 -11.60 -6.27
N ALA A 118 3.18 -11.19 -5.98
CA ALA A 118 4.25 -11.12 -6.96
C ALA A 118 4.52 -12.48 -7.60
N ILE A 119 4.67 -13.54 -6.80
CA ILE A 119 4.84 -14.91 -7.29
C ILE A 119 3.64 -15.34 -8.14
N PHE A 120 2.42 -15.02 -7.70
CA PHE A 120 1.20 -15.33 -8.43
C PHE A 120 1.16 -14.64 -9.81
N PHE A 121 1.40 -13.33 -9.88
CA PHE A 121 1.41 -12.59 -11.15
C PHE A 121 2.52 -13.07 -12.09
N THR A 122 3.74 -13.27 -11.56
CA THR A 122 4.86 -13.79 -12.36
C THR A 122 4.56 -15.20 -12.89
N SER A 123 3.90 -16.06 -12.11
CA SER A 123 3.50 -17.40 -12.57
C SER A 123 2.42 -17.38 -13.67
N MET A 124 1.60 -16.32 -13.74
CA MET A 124 0.64 -16.10 -14.82
C MET A 124 1.28 -15.48 -16.08
N GLY A 125 2.61 -15.28 -16.08
CA GLY A 125 3.37 -14.75 -17.22
C GLY A 125 3.32 -13.23 -17.33
N ILE A 126 3.14 -12.53 -16.20
CA ILE A 126 2.96 -11.07 -16.14
C ILE A 126 3.79 -10.40 -15.05
#